data_AF-A0A241WNU0-F1
#
_entry.id   AF-A0A241WNU0-F1
#
_cell.length_a   1.000
_cell.length_b   1.000
_cell.length_c   1.000
_cell.angle_alpha   90.00
_cell.angle_beta   90.00
_cell.angle_gamma   90.00
#
_symmetry.space_group_name_H-M   'P 1'
#
loop_
_entity.id
_entity.type
_entity.pdbx_description
1 polymer ?
#
loop_
_entity_poly.entity_id
_entity_poly.type
_entity_poly.pdbx_seq_one_letter_code
_entity_poly.pdbx_strand_id
1 'polypeptide(L)' 'MKTGLNLLFYSFLIACLVFIGFGLYSLDIALISISILFAVAALLIGLENKQYLRNPFRH' A
#
# COMPACT_ATOMS: atom_id res chain seq x y z
N MET A 1 -14.17 12.96 1.34
CA MET A 1 -12.73 12.61 1.22
C MET A 1 -12.43 11.12 1.52
N LYS A 2 -13.36 10.17 1.29
CA LYS A 2 -13.20 8.73 1.63
C LYS A 2 -12.71 7.86 0.46
N THR A 3 -13.07 8.21 -0.77
CA THR A 3 -12.82 7.37 -1.95
C THR A 3 -11.37 7.38 -2.41
N GLY A 4 -10.70 8.54 -2.35
CA GLY A 4 -9.33 8.71 -2.86
C GLY A 4 -8.30 7.87 -2.10
N LEU A 5 -8.30 7.92 -0.76
CA LEU A 5 -7.33 7.17 0.06
C LEU A 5 -7.57 5.66 -0.03
N ASN A 6 -8.84 5.24 -0.07
CA ASN A 6 -9.20 3.83 -0.29
C ASN A 6 -8.74 3.35 -1.66
N LEU A 7 -8.95 4.15 -2.70
CA LEU A 7 -8.53 3.82 -4.07
C LEU A 7 -7.01 3.65 -4.14
N LEU A 8 -6.25 4.57 -3.52
CA LEU A 8 -4.80 4.48 -3.43
C LEU A 8 -4.37 3.22 -2.64
N PHE A 9 -4.99 2.94 -1.51
CA PHE A 9 -4.69 1.73 -0.74
C PHE A 9 -4.83 0.45 -1.57
N TYR A 10 -5.97 0.29 -2.26
CA TYR A 10 -6.21 -0.89 -3.08
C TYR A 10 -5.29 -0.93 -4.32
N SER A 11 -5.00 0.20 -4.96
CA SER A 11 -4.10 0.22 -6.11
C SER A 11 -2.67 -0.18 -5.72
N PHE A 12 -2.19 0.30 -4.58
CA PHE A 12 -0.86 -0.07 -4.05
C PHE A 12 -0.79 -1.54 -3.63
N LEU A 13 -1.86 -2.10 -3.05
CA LEU A 13 -1.93 -3.53 -2.76
C LEU A 13 -1.90 -4.40 -4.02
N ILE A 14 -2.68 -4.04 -5.04
CA ILE A 14 -2.71 -4.78 -6.31
C ILE A 14 -1.33 -4.70 -6.99
N ALA A 15 -0.72 -3.50 -7.05
CA ALA A 15 0.62 -3.35 -7.58
C ALA A 15 1.64 -4.22 -6.83
N CYS A 16 1.60 -4.22 -5.49
CA CYS A 16 2.45 -5.08 -4.68
C CYS A 16 2.32 -6.56 -5.06
N LEU A 17 1.09 -7.08 -5.22
CA LEU A 17 0.85 -8.48 -5.60
C LEU A 17 1.37 -8.81 -7.00
N VAL A 18 1.21 -7.90 -7.96
CA VAL A 18 1.73 -8.08 -9.32
C VAL A 18 3.26 -8.10 -9.33
N PHE A 19 3.89 -7.11 -8.69
CA PHE A 19 5.35 -7.00 -8.66
C PHE A 19 6.02 -8.12 -7.87
N ILE A 20 5.40 -8.61 -6.78
CA ILE A 20 5.96 -9.74 -6.04
C ILE A 20 5.83 -11.05 -6.83
N GLY A 21 4.69 -11.29 -7.49
CA GLY A 21 4.52 -12.46 -8.33
C GLY A 21 5.49 -12.47 -9.51
N PHE A 22 5.62 -11.32 -10.19
CA PHE A 22 6.52 -11.19 -11.33
C PHE A 22 8.01 -11.20 -10.91
N GLY A 23 8.35 -10.56 -9.79
CA GLY A 23 9.70 -10.56 -9.24
C GLY A 23 10.13 -11.95 -8.77
N LEU A 24 9.24 -12.73 -8.14
CA LEU A 24 9.52 -14.11 -7.78
C LEU A 24 9.64 -15.02 -9.01
N TYR A 25 8.80 -14.83 -10.02
CA TYR A 25 8.87 -15.59 -11.27
C TYR A 25 10.19 -15.36 -12.03
N SER A 26 10.63 -14.10 -12.10
CA SER A 26 11.88 -13.70 -12.78
C SER A 26 13.13 -13.84 -11.91
N LEU A 27 12.97 -14.17 -10.61
CA LEU A 27 14.03 -14.11 -9.60
C LEU A 27 14.72 -12.73 -9.53
N ASP A 28 14.02 -11.67 -9.93
CA ASP A 28 14.57 -10.32 -10.01
C ASP A 28 14.42 -9.59 -8.66
N ILE A 29 15.56 -9.39 -8.01
CA ILE A 29 15.66 -8.73 -6.71
C ILE A 29 15.18 -7.28 -6.77
N ALA A 30 15.36 -6.59 -7.91
CA ALA A 30 14.90 -5.22 -8.08
C ALA A 30 13.37 -5.16 -8.01
N LEU A 31 12.67 -6.03 -8.74
CA LEU A 31 11.21 -6.12 -8.72
C LEU A 31 10.68 -6.52 -7.34
N ILE A 32 11.35 -7.44 -6.66
CA ILE A 32 11.00 -7.82 -5.29
C ILE A 32 11.15 -6.61 -4.35
N SER A 33 12.24 -5.84 -4.44
CA SER A 33 12.44 -4.65 -3.61
C SER A 33 11.38 -3.56 -3.85
N ILE A 34 10.95 -3.37 -5.11
CA ILE A 34 9.86 -2.45 -5.48
C ILE A 34 8.54 -2.91 -4.85
N SER A 35 8.27 -4.22 -4.84
CA SER A 35 7.06 -4.77 -4.21
C SER A 35 7.02 -4.49 -2.70
N ILE A 36 8.16 -4.59 -2.01
CA ILE A 36 8.29 -4.25 -0.59
C ILE A 36 7.98 -2.78 -0.36
N LEU A 37 8.45 -1.89 -1.24
CA LEU A 37 8.17 -0.46 -1.15
C LEU A 37 6.66 -0.17 -1.28
N PHE A 38 5.98 -0.85 -2.21
CA PHE A 38 4.52 -0.77 -2.35
C PHE A 38 3.79 -1.31 -1.13
N ALA A 39 4.28 -2.39 -0.51
CA ALA A 39 3.71 -2.93 0.72
C ALA A 39 3.80 -1.93 1.89
N VAL A 40 4.94 -1.27 2.07
CA VAL A 40 5.14 -0.23 3.09
C VAL A 40 4.21 0.96 2.84
N ALA A 41 4.11 1.42 1.60
CA ALA A 41 3.19 2.51 1.25
C ALA A 41 1.72 2.15 1.52
N ALA A 42 1.28 0.94 1.16
CA ALA A 42 -0.06 0.45 1.47
C ALA A 42 -0.31 0.41 2.99
N LEU A 43 0.66 -0.06 3.78
CA LEU A 43 0.57 -0.06 5.25
C LEU A 43 0.41 1.36 5.81
N LEU A 44 1.22 2.33 5.37
CA LEU A 44 1.13 3.72 5.80
C LEU A 44 -0.26 4.32 5.49
N ILE A 45 -0.75 4.11 4.26
CA ILE A 45 -2.08 4.57 3.85
C ILE A 45 -3.18 3.89 4.70
N GLY A 46 -3.06 2.59 4.96
CA GLY A 46 -4.02 1.86 5.80
C GLY A 46 -4.05 2.37 7.24
N LEU A 47 -2.87 2.72 7.80
CA LEU A 47 -2.75 3.33 9.12
C LEU A 47 -3.33 4.74 9.15
N GLU A 48 -3.06 5.57 8.15
CA GLU A 48 -3.63 6.91 8.04
C GLU A 48 -5.16 6.86 7.95
N ASN A 49 -5.69 5.94 7.15
CA ASN A 49 -7.13 5.71 7.02
C ASN A 49 -7.77 5.31 8.36
N LYS A 50 -7.04 4.52 9.16
CA LYS A 50 -7.45 4.10 10.50
C LYS A 50 -7.30 5.24 11.54
N GLN A 51 -6.25 6.06 11.44
CA GLN A 51 -5.99 7.19 12.34
C GLN A 51 -6.94 8.37 12.08
N TYR A 52 -7.41 8.57 10.84
CA TYR A 52 -8.44 9.57 10.53
C TYR A 52 -9.72 9.37 11.35
N LEU A 53 -10.07 8.12 11.66
CA LEU A 53 -11.23 7.77 12.50
C LEU A 53 -10.98 7.88 14.00
N ARG A 54 -9.71 8.05 14.41
CA ARG A 54 -9.27 8.03 15.82
C ARG A 54 -8.54 9.31 16.18
N ASN A 55 -8.98 10.45 15.64
CA ASN A 55 -8.53 11.76 16.07
C ASN A 55 -9.49 12.31 17.15
N PRO A 56 -9.22 12.09 18.45
CA PRO A 56 -10.10 12.56 19.54
C PRO A 56 -10.08 14.09 19.71
N PHE A 57 -9.27 14.83 18.94
CA PHE A 57 -9.13 16.29 19.03
C PHE A 57 -9.73 17.04 17.83
N ARG A 58 -10.46 16.37 16.93
CA ARG A 58 -11.29 17.07 15.94
C ARG A 58 -12.62 17.48 16.59
N HIS A 59 -12.63 18.65 17.20
CA HIS A 59 -13.85 19.42 17.47
C HIS A 59 -14.50 19.89 16.15
#